data_AF-A0A4R3ZA99-F1
#
_entry.id   AF-A0A4R3ZA99-F1
#
_cell.length_a   1.000
_cell.length_b   1.000
_cell.length_c   1.000
_cell.angle_alpha   90.00
_cell.angle_beta   90.00
_cell.angle_gamma   90.00
#
_symmetry.space_group_name_H-M   'P 1'
#
loop_
_entity.id
_entity.type
_entity.pdbx_description
1 polymer ?
#
loop_
_entity_poly.entity_id
_entity_poly.type
_entity_poly.pdbx_seq_one_letter_code
_entity_poly.pdbx_strand_id
1 'polypeptide(L)'
;MNIEIANKLLQLRKEKGLSQEALAQELGISRQAVSKWERAEASPDTDNLIELAKLYDISLDELLLHEPTTKEEKPESQEDEQPEKYVHIGMDGIHVKENTGDEVHVSWKGIHVHEKGGDKVDIDEDGVYINGKKREKKDWDDFKYEHRYEFPFGTIVFLGYLIYVVMTGQWHPTWIILFIIPLFSSLASAIRKRKLSHFAYPVLALMIFLWYGFTQYLWHPAWIIFLTVPCYYAIAHYIDHRKNFS
;
A
#
# COMPACT_ATOMS: atom_id res chain seq x y z
N MET A 1 -10.78 -8.30 22.35
CA MET A 1 -10.24 -7.51 23.48
C MET A 1 -10.72 -6.08 23.35
N ASN A 2 -10.87 -5.33 24.45
CA ASN A 2 -11.17 -3.91 24.36
C ASN A 2 -9.91 -3.13 23.97
N ILE A 3 -10.06 -2.16 23.07
CA ILE A 3 -8.99 -1.27 22.59
C ILE A 3 -8.34 -0.50 23.75
N GLU A 4 -9.11 -0.16 24.78
CA GLU A 4 -8.60 0.53 25.97
C GLU A 4 -7.59 -0.33 26.76
N ILE A 5 -7.88 -1.62 26.93
CA ILE A 5 -6.98 -2.57 27.60
C ILE A 5 -5.72 -2.80 26.75
N ALA A 6 -5.86 -2.89 25.43
CA ALA A 6 -4.73 -3.01 24.50
C ALA A 6 -3.79 -1.79 24.60
N ASN A 7 -4.34 -0.58 24.68
CA ASN A 7 -3.58 0.65 24.86
C ASN A 7 -2.91 0.71 26.24
N LYS A 8 -3.60 0.27 27.30
CA LYS A 8 -3.02 0.19 28.65
C LYS A 8 -1.84 -0.78 28.69
N LEU A 9 -1.94 -1.95 28.07
CA LEU A 9 -0.82 -2.90 27.94
C LEU A 9 0.36 -2.31 27.18
N LEU A 10 0.11 -1.59 26.08
CA LEU A 10 1.15 -0.92 25.30
C LEU A 10 1.86 0.16 26.13
N GLN A 11 1.10 0.94 26.91
CA GLN A 11 1.65 1.97 27.79
C GLN A 11 2.52 1.35 28.88
N LEU A 12 2.02 0.35 29.60
CA LEU A 12 2.75 -0.32 30.68
C LEU A 12 4.05 -0.98 30.17
N ARG A 13 4.02 -1.58 28.97
CA ARG A 13 5.23 -2.12 28.33
C ARG A 13 6.28 -1.02 28.09
N LYS A 14 5.85 0.14 27.58
CA LYS A 14 6.74 1.27 27.29
C LYS A 14 7.29 1.91 28.55
N GLU A 15 6.50 2.01 29.61
CA GLU A 15 6.93 2.52 30.92
C GLU A 15 8.01 1.62 31.55
N LYS A 16 7.93 0.30 31.36
CA LYS A 16 8.99 -0.66 31.73
C LYS A 16 10.17 -0.69 30.75
N GLY A 17 10.11 0.04 29.63
CA GLY A 17 11.18 0.08 28.62
C GLY A 17 11.37 -1.22 27.83
N LEU A 18 10.38 -2.12 27.83
CA LEU A 18 10.49 -3.43 27.20
C LEU A 18 10.13 -3.38 25.71
N SER A 19 10.83 -4.16 24.87
CA SER A 19 10.38 -4.43 23.49
C SER A 19 9.26 -5.48 23.47
N GLN A 20 8.51 -5.59 22.37
CA GLN A 20 7.49 -6.65 22.23
C GLN A 20 8.12 -8.04 22.31
N GLU A 21 9.34 -8.19 21.78
CA GLU A 21 10.13 -9.40 21.85
C GLU A 21 10.55 -9.73 23.28
N ALA A 22 11.00 -8.73 24.05
CA ALA A 22 11.40 -8.91 25.45
C ALA A 22 10.20 -9.31 26.33
N LEU A 23 9.07 -8.61 26.18
CA LEU A 23 7.84 -8.94 26.89
C LEU A 23 7.35 -10.36 26.55
N ALA A 24 7.44 -10.75 25.28
CA ALA A 24 7.08 -12.10 24.86
C ALA A 24 7.98 -13.18 25.48
N GLN A 25 9.27 -12.90 25.63
CA GLN A 25 10.22 -13.79 26.30
C GLN A 25 9.92 -13.92 27.81
N GLU A 26 9.61 -12.82 28.49
CA GLU A 26 9.26 -12.83 29.92
C GLU A 26 7.98 -13.62 30.20
N LEU A 27 7.00 -13.55 29.30
CA LEU A 27 5.73 -14.27 29.39
C LEU A 27 5.77 -15.67 28.74
N GLY A 28 6.90 -16.09 28.18
CA GLY A 28 7.02 -17.40 27.54
C GLY A 28 6.13 -17.62 26.31
N ILE A 29 5.73 -16.55 25.62
CA ILE A 29 4.85 -16.59 24.45
C ILE A 29 5.51 -16.08 23.18
N SER A 30 4.82 -16.19 22.04
CA SER A 30 5.30 -15.62 20.78
C SER A 30 5.16 -14.10 20.74
N ARG A 31 6.14 -13.41 20.15
CA ARG A 31 6.06 -11.96 19.87
C ARG A 31 4.78 -11.58 19.09
N GLN A 32 4.32 -12.46 18.20
CA GLN A 32 3.08 -12.24 17.45
C GLN A 32 1.84 -12.15 18.35
N ALA A 33 1.81 -12.90 19.46
CA ALA A 33 0.71 -12.85 20.42
C ALA A 33 0.65 -11.48 21.13
N VAL A 34 1.79 -10.99 21.64
CA VAL A 34 1.90 -9.63 22.23
C VAL A 34 1.46 -8.57 21.22
N SER A 35 1.92 -8.69 19.97
CA SER A 35 1.57 -7.75 18.90
C SER A 35 0.07 -7.71 18.60
N LYS A 36 -0.62 -8.87 18.66
CA LYS A 36 -2.08 -8.96 18.47
C LYS A 36 -2.85 -8.37 19.66
N TRP A 37 -2.34 -8.53 20.89
CA TRP A 37 -2.94 -7.94 22.07
C TRP A 37 -2.87 -6.41 22.05
N GLU A 38 -1.70 -5.86 21.71
CA GLU A 38 -1.51 -4.41 21.59
C GLU A 38 -2.31 -3.77 20.44
N ARG A 39 -2.71 -4.56 19.44
CA ARG A 39 -3.61 -4.13 18.34
C ARG A 39 -5.09 -4.44 18.59
N ALA A 40 -5.45 -4.96 19.77
CA ALA A 40 -6.79 -5.44 20.11
C ALA A 40 -7.36 -6.54 19.18
N GLU A 41 -6.52 -7.18 18.35
CA GLU A 41 -6.89 -8.25 17.43
C GLU A 41 -7.15 -9.58 18.15
N ALA A 42 -6.55 -9.77 19.33
CA ALA A 42 -6.73 -10.93 20.19
C ALA A 42 -6.75 -10.50 21.66
N SER A 43 -7.38 -11.30 22.52
CA SER A 43 -7.32 -11.10 23.97
C SER A 43 -6.24 -12.01 24.57
N PRO A 44 -5.49 -11.56 25.60
CA PRO A 44 -4.68 -12.45 26.41
C PRO A 44 -5.58 -13.43 27.18
N ASP A 45 -5.13 -14.67 27.29
CA ASP A 45 -5.79 -15.66 28.14
C ASP A 45 -5.67 -15.27 29.62
N THR A 46 -6.50 -15.86 30.47
CA THR A 46 -6.54 -15.54 31.91
C THR A 46 -5.17 -15.69 32.58
N ASP A 47 -4.41 -16.72 32.23
CA ASP A 47 -3.06 -16.95 32.77
C ASP A 47 -2.11 -15.81 32.38
N ASN A 48 -2.15 -15.38 31.11
CA ASN A 48 -1.34 -14.27 30.61
C ASN A 48 -1.74 -12.93 31.25
N LEU A 49 -3.03 -12.71 31.52
CA LEU A 49 -3.49 -11.52 32.22
C LEU A 49 -2.95 -11.45 33.66
N ILE A 50 -2.89 -12.59 34.35
CA ILE A 50 -2.33 -12.68 35.70
C ILE A 50 -0.81 -12.41 35.67
N GLU A 51 -0.10 -12.93 34.67
CA GLU A 51 1.33 -12.68 34.52
C GLU A 51 1.63 -11.21 34.16
N LEU A 52 0.83 -10.60 33.28
CA LEU A 52 0.92 -9.18 32.95
C LEU A 52 0.68 -8.29 34.18
N ALA A 53 -0.34 -8.60 34.98
CA ALA A 53 -0.62 -7.88 36.22
C ALA A 53 0.57 -7.95 37.20
N LYS A 54 1.18 -9.14 37.37
CA LYS A 54 2.39 -9.33 38.19
C LYS A 54 3.60 -8.58 37.64
N LEU A 55 3.80 -8.60 36.32
CA LEU A 55 4.94 -7.96 35.69
C LEU A 55 4.90 -6.42 35.84
N TYR A 56 3.69 -5.86 35.72
CA TYR A 56 3.46 -4.42 35.81
C TYR A 56 3.20 -3.92 37.23
N ASP A 57 3.13 -4.81 38.23
CA ASP A 57 2.87 -4.49 39.63
C ASP A 57 1.54 -3.74 39.85
N ILE A 58 0.50 -4.17 39.12
CA ILE A 58 -0.86 -3.63 39.23
C ILE A 58 -1.86 -4.76 39.50
N SER A 59 -3.04 -4.41 40.00
CA SER A 59 -4.10 -5.40 40.18
C SER A 59 -4.73 -5.82 38.85
N LEU A 60 -5.25 -7.05 38.78
CA LEU A 60 -5.98 -7.52 37.59
C LEU A 60 -7.22 -6.66 37.31
N ASP A 61 -7.89 -6.22 38.38
CA ASP A 61 -9.03 -5.31 38.28
C ASP A 61 -8.59 -3.97 37.67
N GLU A 62 -7.48 -3.39 38.14
CA GLU A 62 -6.92 -2.16 37.56
C GLU A 62 -6.51 -2.37 36.09
N LEU A 63 -5.99 -3.52 35.71
CA LEU A 63 -5.65 -3.82 34.32
C LEU A 63 -6.90 -3.87 33.41
N LEU A 64 -8.05 -4.27 33.95
CA LEU A 64 -9.29 -4.51 33.19
C LEU A 64 -10.35 -3.39 33.34
N LEU A 65 -10.27 -2.58 34.39
CA LEU A 65 -11.19 -1.49 34.69
C LEU A 65 -11.03 -0.36 33.67
N HIS A 66 -12.17 0.07 33.15
CA HIS A 66 -12.29 1.35 32.45
C HIS A 66 -12.49 2.39 33.55
N GLU A 67 -11.56 3.32 33.72
CA GLU A 67 -11.90 4.53 34.45
C GLU A 67 -12.71 5.43 33.51
N PRO A 68 -14.02 5.65 33.70
CA PRO A 68 -14.54 6.98 33.42
C PRO A 68 -13.81 7.89 34.41
N THR A 69 -13.09 8.88 33.91
CA THR A 69 -12.49 9.98 34.67
C THR A 69 -13.42 10.44 35.78
N THR A 70 -13.28 9.83 36.96
CA THR A 70 -14.02 10.15 38.18
C THR A 70 -12.96 10.26 39.25
N LYS A 71 -12.23 11.36 39.21
CA LYS A 71 -11.61 11.89 40.42
C LYS A 71 -12.67 12.76 41.09
N GLU A 72 -13.12 12.27 42.24
CA GLU A 72 -14.14 12.84 43.09
C GLU A 72 -13.82 14.29 43.52
N GLU A 73 -14.90 15.07 43.71
CA GLU A 73 -15.03 16.44 44.23
C GLU A 73 -14.21 16.68 45.53
N LYS A 74 -13.62 17.85 45.90
CA LYS A 74 -13.99 19.30 45.89
C LYS A 74 -12.85 20.09 46.63
N PRO A 75 -12.86 21.44 46.82
CA PRO A 75 -13.14 22.59 45.94
C PRO A 75 -11.95 23.60 45.83
N GLU A 76 -12.13 24.61 44.98
CA GLU A 76 -11.73 26.03 45.18
C GLU A 76 -10.66 26.65 44.25
N SER A 77 -11.16 27.53 43.37
CA SER A 77 -10.55 28.72 42.74
C SER A 77 -9.31 28.57 41.83
N GLN A 78 -9.44 29.01 40.56
CA GLN A 78 -8.69 30.14 39.94
C GLN A 78 -8.95 30.22 38.42
N GLU A 79 -8.88 31.45 37.91
CA GLU A 79 -9.04 31.86 36.50
C GLU A 79 -7.86 31.41 35.61
N ASP A 80 -8.17 31.26 34.30
CA ASP A 80 -7.34 31.34 33.09
C ASP A 80 -5.93 30.70 33.03
N GLU A 81 -5.78 29.70 32.16
CA GLU A 81 -4.69 29.60 31.17
C GLU A 81 -5.01 28.48 30.16
N GLN A 82 -5.35 28.83 28.91
CA GLN A 82 -5.41 27.84 27.82
C GLN A 82 -3.98 27.44 27.46
N PRO A 83 -3.65 26.14 27.40
CA PRO A 83 -2.29 25.70 27.12
C PRO A 83 -1.83 26.19 25.73
N GLU A 84 -0.62 26.76 25.66
CA GLU A 84 -0.04 27.39 24.46
C GLU A 84 0.06 26.45 23.24
N LYS A 85 0.02 25.14 23.48
CA LYS A 85 0.09 24.08 22.48
C LYS A 85 -0.82 22.93 22.89
N TYR A 86 -1.87 22.71 22.11
CA TYR A 86 -2.78 21.59 22.34
C TYR A 86 -2.52 20.50 21.30
N VAL A 87 -2.21 19.29 21.78
CA VAL A 87 -2.05 18.09 20.98
C VAL A 87 -3.11 17.10 21.41
N HIS A 88 -4.07 16.80 20.53
CA HIS A 88 -5.01 15.70 20.78
C HIS A 88 -4.78 14.54 19.83
N ILE A 89 -4.82 13.34 20.39
CA ILE A 89 -4.62 12.07 19.68
C ILE A 89 -5.86 11.22 19.96
N GLY A 90 -6.68 11.01 18.94
CA GLY A 90 -7.93 10.24 19.04
C GLY A 90 -8.18 9.40 17.79
N MET A 91 -9.29 8.67 17.78
CA MET A 91 -9.68 7.80 16.65
C MET A 91 -9.88 8.56 15.31
N ASP A 92 -10.18 9.87 15.36
CA ASP A 92 -10.32 10.70 14.16
C ASP A 92 -8.98 11.29 13.68
N GLY A 93 -7.89 11.18 14.46
CA GLY A 93 -6.57 11.67 14.05
C GLY A 93 -5.73 12.32 15.14
N ILE A 94 -4.58 12.86 14.73
CA ILE A 94 -3.70 13.71 15.54
C ILE A 94 -3.94 15.15 15.08
N HIS A 95 -4.30 16.03 16.00
CA HIS A 95 -4.31 17.46 15.69
C HIS A 95 -3.39 18.21 16.63
N VAL A 96 -2.62 19.10 16.04
CA VAL A 96 -1.75 20.04 16.73
C VAL A 96 -2.23 21.43 16.34
N LYS A 97 -2.72 22.19 17.31
CA LYS A 97 -3.12 23.57 17.11
C LYS A 97 -2.25 24.47 17.98
N GLU A 98 -1.55 25.38 17.34
CA GLU A 98 -0.74 26.40 18.02
C GLU A 98 -1.51 27.73 18.06
N ASN A 99 -1.34 28.50 19.15
CA ASN A 99 -1.99 29.81 19.31
C ASN A 99 -1.52 30.86 18.28
N THR A 100 -0.42 30.57 17.57
CA THR A 100 0.05 31.34 16.41
C THR A 100 -0.92 31.28 15.24
N GLY A 101 -1.81 30.28 15.17
CA GLY A 101 -2.77 30.07 14.10
C GLY A 101 -2.37 28.96 13.11
N ASP A 102 -1.30 28.23 13.42
CA ASP A 102 -0.84 27.08 12.66
C ASP A 102 -1.58 25.83 13.14
N GLU A 103 -2.18 25.10 12.22
CA GLU A 103 -2.90 23.86 12.50
C GLU A 103 -2.46 22.75 11.56
N VAL A 104 -2.11 21.61 12.16
CA VAL A 104 -1.78 20.37 11.45
C VAL A 104 -2.74 19.31 11.93
N HIS A 105 -3.45 18.69 10.98
CA HIS A 105 -4.38 17.63 11.23
C HIS A 105 -4.04 16.41 10.38
N VAL A 106 -3.84 15.27 11.03
CA VAL A 106 -3.56 13.98 10.39
C VAL A 106 -4.65 13.00 10.77
N SER A 107 -5.55 12.71 9.84
CA SER A 107 -6.68 11.79 10.03
C SER A 107 -6.70 10.69 8.97
N TRP A 108 -7.59 9.73 9.17
CA TRP A 108 -7.94 8.74 8.16
C TRP A 108 -8.62 9.35 6.92
N LYS A 109 -9.19 10.55 7.02
CA LYS A 109 -9.83 11.26 5.91
C LYS A 109 -8.82 12.05 5.07
N GLY A 110 -7.68 12.40 5.67
CA GLY A 110 -6.66 13.20 5.02
C GLY A 110 -5.69 13.89 5.95
N ILE A 111 -4.68 14.53 5.35
CA ILE A 111 -3.66 15.35 6.01
C ILE A 111 -3.88 16.80 5.61
N HIS A 112 -4.16 17.66 6.58
CA HIS A 112 -4.33 19.10 6.39
C HIS A 112 -3.23 19.85 7.12
N VAL A 113 -2.55 20.74 6.40
CA VAL A 113 -1.51 21.62 6.94
C VAL A 113 -1.91 23.05 6.59
N HIS A 114 -2.17 23.85 7.62
CA HIS A 114 -2.47 25.26 7.49
C HIS A 114 -1.49 26.07 8.31
N GLU A 115 -0.70 26.91 7.62
CA GLU A 115 0.23 27.86 8.23
C GLU A 115 -0.32 29.28 8.10
N LYS A 116 -0.22 30.09 9.17
CA LYS A 116 -0.74 31.45 9.16
C LYS A 116 0.13 32.37 8.30
N GLY A 117 -0.35 32.66 7.10
CA GLY A 117 0.35 33.48 6.11
C GLY A 117 1.24 32.68 5.15
N GLY A 118 1.23 31.34 5.27
CA GLY A 118 1.93 30.42 4.39
C GLY A 118 0.99 29.66 3.44
N ASP A 119 1.51 28.57 2.87
CA ASP A 119 0.76 27.72 1.95
C ASP A 119 -0.18 26.77 2.70
N LYS A 120 -1.40 26.58 2.17
CA LYS A 120 -2.36 25.57 2.63
C LYS A 120 -2.20 24.30 1.81
N VAL A 121 -1.96 23.17 2.46
CA VAL A 121 -1.82 21.88 1.79
C VAL A 121 -2.82 20.90 2.39
N ASP A 122 -3.73 20.40 1.56
CA ASP A 122 -4.78 19.45 1.94
C ASP A 122 -4.61 18.17 1.12
N ILE A 123 -4.60 17.01 1.76
CA ILE A 123 -4.41 15.71 1.11
C ILE A 123 -5.55 14.80 1.56
N ASP A 124 -6.55 14.62 0.70
CA ASP A 124 -7.73 13.80 0.97
C ASP A 124 -7.83 12.62 -0.01
N GLU A 125 -8.84 11.75 0.18
CA GLU A 125 -9.14 10.66 -0.75
C GLU A 125 -9.34 11.14 -2.21
N ASP A 126 -9.87 12.36 -2.37
CA ASP A 126 -10.11 12.99 -3.68
C ASP A 126 -8.84 13.52 -4.36
N GLY A 127 -7.74 13.72 -3.63
CA GLY A 127 -6.46 14.16 -4.17
C GLY A 127 -5.72 15.18 -3.32
N VAL A 128 -4.63 15.71 -3.87
CA VAL A 128 -3.75 16.69 -3.21
C VAL A 128 -4.12 18.10 -3.66
N TYR A 129 -4.34 19.01 -2.73
CA TYR A 129 -4.66 20.42 -2.97
C TYR A 129 -3.57 21.29 -2.34
N ILE A 130 -3.13 22.32 -3.09
CA ILE A 130 -2.20 23.33 -2.59
C ILE A 130 -2.85 24.69 -2.86
N ASN A 131 -3.09 25.48 -1.81
CA ASN A 131 -3.78 26.77 -1.86
C ASN A 131 -5.12 26.70 -2.61
N GLY A 132 -5.89 25.63 -2.37
CA GLY A 132 -7.19 25.37 -3.00
C GLY A 132 -7.13 24.89 -4.45
N LYS A 133 -5.95 24.77 -5.06
CA LYS A 133 -5.78 24.19 -6.40
C LYS A 133 -5.47 22.70 -6.29
N LYS A 134 -6.33 21.87 -6.88
CA LYS A 134 -6.12 20.42 -6.99
C LYS A 134 -4.91 20.15 -7.90
N ARG A 135 -3.92 19.42 -7.41
CA ARG A 135 -2.88 18.84 -8.26
C ARG A 135 -3.51 17.73 -9.10
N GLU A 136 -3.51 17.89 -10.41
CA GLU A 136 -3.88 16.82 -11.32
C GLU A 136 -2.91 15.64 -11.16
N LYS A 137 -3.49 14.47 -10.90
CA LYS A 137 -2.79 13.21 -10.69
C LYS A 137 -2.43 12.61 -12.06
N LYS A 138 -1.53 13.26 -12.78
CA LYS A 138 -1.22 12.99 -14.20
C LYS A 138 -0.78 11.54 -14.51
N ASP A 139 -0.40 10.75 -13.50
CA ASP A 139 0.08 9.37 -13.66
C ASP A 139 -0.95 8.27 -13.31
N TRP A 140 -1.99 8.55 -12.51
CA TRP A 140 -2.91 7.50 -12.03
C TRP A 140 -4.16 7.30 -12.90
N ASP A 141 -4.59 8.33 -13.64
CA ASP A 141 -5.77 8.25 -14.50
C ASP A 141 -5.52 7.39 -15.76
N ASP A 142 -4.27 7.29 -16.20
CA ASP A 142 -3.87 6.51 -17.38
C ASP A 142 -4.11 4.99 -17.21
N PHE A 143 -4.28 4.51 -15.97
CA PHE A 143 -4.56 3.11 -15.65
C PHE A 143 -6.07 2.76 -15.72
N LYS A 144 -6.95 3.72 -15.40
CA LYS A 144 -8.42 3.48 -15.32
C LYS A 144 -9.14 3.70 -16.66
N TYR A 145 -8.57 4.48 -17.58
CA TYR A 145 -9.15 4.75 -18.90
C TYR A 145 -8.86 3.66 -19.96
N GLU A 146 -7.97 2.71 -19.67
CA GLU A 146 -7.60 1.62 -20.59
C GLU A 146 -8.74 0.57 -20.78
N HIS A 147 -9.72 0.50 -19.86
CA HIS A 147 -10.72 -0.58 -19.84
C HIS A 147 -12.03 -0.33 -20.60
N ARG A 148 -12.25 0.86 -21.21
CA ARG A 148 -13.61 1.20 -21.67
C ARG A 148 -13.91 0.87 -23.14
N TYR A 149 -12.91 0.71 -24.02
CA TYR A 149 -13.14 0.28 -25.40
C TYR A 149 -11.88 -0.39 -25.98
N GLU A 150 -11.58 -1.61 -25.55
CA GLU A 150 -10.74 -2.49 -26.36
C GLU A 150 -11.69 -3.26 -27.28
N PHE A 151 -11.57 -3.04 -28.58
CA PHE A 151 -12.09 -3.95 -29.61
C PHE A 151 -11.88 -5.40 -29.14
N PRO A 152 -12.84 -6.33 -29.30
CA PRO A 152 -12.82 -7.68 -28.72
C PRO A 152 -11.77 -8.60 -29.39
N PHE A 153 -10.56 -8.09 -29.56
CA PHE A 153 -9.42 -8.70 -30.21
C PHE A 153 -9.04 -10.00 -29.50
N GLY A 154 -8.98 -9.98 -28.17
CA GLY A 154 -8.69 -11.17 -27.37
C GLY A 154 -9.66 -12.31 -27.65
N THR A 155 -10.97 -12.02 -27.73
CA THR A 155 -11.98 -13.05 -28.02
C THR A 155 -11.92 -13.53 -29.47
N ILE A 156 -11.61 -12.65 -30.42
CA ILE A 156 -11.45 -13.03 -31.84
C ILE A 156 -10.24 -13.96 -32.00
N VAL A 157 -9.10 -13.61 -31.41
CA VAL A 157 -7.88 -14.44 -31.46
C VAL A 157 -8.11 -15.78 -30.76
N PHE A 158 -8.78 -15.79 -29.61
CA PHE A 158 -9.10 -17.01 -28.88
C PHE A 158 -10.05 -17.93 -29.67
N LEU A 159 -11.15 -17.39 -30.21
CA LEU A 159 -12.09 -18.16 -31.04
C LEU A 159 -11.42 -18.70 -32.31
N GLY A 160 -10.60 -17.87 -32.98
CA GLY A 160 -9.83 -18.29 -34.15
C GLY A 160 -8.85 -19.41 -33.82
N TYR A 161 -8.17 -19.33 -32.68
CA TYR A 161 -7.29 -20.39 -32.18
C TYR A 161 -8.07 -21.70 -31.92
N LEU A 162 -9.22 -21.64 -31.24
CA LEU A 162 -10.04 -22.83 -30.97
C LEU A 162 -10.51 -23.48 -32.27
N ILE A 163 -10.98 -22.70 -33.24
CA ILE A 163 -11.39 -23.21 -34.56
C ILE A 163 -10.21 -23.93 -35.23
N TYR A 164 -9.03 -23.29 -35.24
CA TYR A 164 -7.82 -23.87 -35.81
C TYR A 164 -7.41 -25.18 -35.13
N VAL A 165 -7.44 -25.25 -33.80
CA VAL A 165 -7.10 -26.46 -33.03
C VAL A 165 -8.11 -27.58 -33.26
N VAL A 166 -9.41 -27.28 -33.32
CA VAL A 166 -10.44 -28.29 -33.61
C VAL A 166 -10.30 -28.85 -35.03
N MET A 167 -9.95 -28.01 -36.00
CA MET A 167 -9.76 -28.44 -37.38
C MET A 167 -8.48 -29.26 -37.60
N THR A 168 -7.38 -28.91 -36.91
CA THR A 168 -6.06 -29.51 -37.14
C THR A 168 -5.67 -30.58 -36.12
N GLY A 169 -6.35 -30.60 -34.96
CA GLY A 169 -5.97 -31.42 -33.80
C GLY A 169 -4.63 -31.02 -33.16
N GLN A 170 -3.96 -29.97 -33.65
CA GLN A 170 -2.63 -29.57 -33.21
C GLN A 170 -2.74 -28.59 -32.04
N TRP A 171 -2.64 -29.12 -30.82
CA TRP A 171 -2.64 -28.32 -29.59
C TRP A 171 -1.30 -27.63 -29.34
N HIS A 172 -0.20 -28.24 -29.78
CA HIS A 172 1.16 -27.79 -29.53
C HIS A 172 1.92 -27.70 -30.87
N PRO A 173 2.70 -26.64 -31.13
CA PRO A 173 3.00 -25.46 -30.30
C PRO A 173 2.06 -24.27 -30.52
N THR A 174 0.85 -24.54 -31.01
CA THR A 174 -0.05 -23.53 -31.60
C THR A 174 -0.59 -22.52 -30.59
N TRP A 175 -0.63 -22.86 -29.30
CA TRP A 175 -1.02 -21.98 -28.20
C TRP A 175 -0.14 -20.73 -28.04
N ILE A 176 1.06 -20.69 -28.67
CA ILE A 176 1.94 -19.51 -28.68
C ILE A 176 1.23 -18.29 -29.29
N ILE A 177 0.26 -18.50 -30.20
CA ILE A 177 -0.56 -17.44 -30.80
C ILE A 177 -1.32 -16.62 -29.73
N LEU A 178 -1.61 -17.19 -28.56
CA LEU A 178 -2.27 -16.48 -27.47
C LEU A 178 -1.40 -15.36 -26.87
N PHE A 179 -0.07 -15.42 -27.02
CA PHE A 179 0.83 -14.34 -26.59
C PHE A 179 0.70 -13.09 -27.47
N ILE A 180 0.05 -13.19 -28.63
CA ILE A 180 -0.28 -12.04 -29.46
C ILE A 180 -1.27 -11.12 -28.73
N ILE A 181 -2.11 -11.65 -27.84
CA ILE A 181 -3.10 -10.86 -27.08
C ILE A 181 -2.40 -9.80 -26.20
N PRO A 182 -1.52 -10.17 -25.25
CA PRO A 182 -0.77 -9.17 -24.46
C PRO A 182 0.19 -8.32 -25.30
N LEU A 183 0.72 -8.86 -26.41
CA LEU A 183 1.58 -8.07 -27.31
C LEU A 183 0.80 -6.98 -28.03
N PHE A 184 -0.38 -7.30 -28.56
CA PHE A 184 -1.24 -6.35 -29.26
C PHE A 184 -1.74 -5.26 -28.32
N SER A 185 -2.18 -5.60 -27.11
CA SER A 185 -2.62 -4.59 -26.13
C SER A 185 -1.46 -3.66 -25.73
N SER A 186 -0.27 -4.22 -25.47
CA SER A 186 0.92 -3.41 -25.16
C SER A 186 1.37 -2.54 -26.34
N LEU A 187 1.25 -3.03 -27.58
CA LEU A 187 1.56 -2.27 -28.78
C LEU A 187 0.55 -1.13 -28.98
N ALA A 188 -0.74 -1.41 -28.81
CA ALA A 188 -1.79 -0.40 -28.89
C ALA A 188 -1.58 0.69 -27.84
N SER A 189 -1.18 0.32 -26.62
CA SER A 189 -0.85 1.27 -25.56
C SER A 189 0.40 2.10 -25.89
N ALA A 190 1.47 1.46 -26.39
CA ALA A 190 2.70 2.15 -26.82
C ALA A 190 2.47 3.15 -27.96
N ILE A 191 1.61 2.81 -28.92
CA ILE A 191 1.22 3.71 -30.02
C ILE A 191 0.37 4.88 -29.50
N ARG A 192 -0.64 4.60 -28.66
CA ARG A 192 -1.52 5.63 -28.08
C ARG A 192 -0.74 6.63 -27.23
N LYS A 193 0.21 6.15 -26.41
CA LYS A 193 1.01 6.98 -25.50
C LYS A 193 2.27 7.55 -26.16
N ARG A 194 2.56 7.19 -27.42
CA ARG A 194 3.80 7.51 -28.17
C ARG A 194 5.11 7.16 -27.43
N LYS A 195 5.04 6.28 -26.43
CA LYS A 195 6.15 5.84 -25.58
C LYS A 195 6.51 4.39 -25.91
N LEU A 196 7.74 4.18 -26.37
CA LEU A 196 8.24 2.85 -26.73
C LEU A 196 8.46 1.97 -25.49
N SER A 197 8.76 2.58 -24.35
CA SER A 197 8.96 1.90 -23.05
C SER A 197 7.74 1.10 -22.56
N HIS A 198 6.53 1.40 -23.05
CA HIS A 198 5.31 0.72 -22.62
C HIS A 198 5.06 -0.61 -23.35
N PHE A 199 5.83 -0.91 -24.39
CA PHE A 199 5.69 -2.16 -25.14
C PHE A 199 6.16 -3.36 -24.31
N ALA A 200 5.39 -4.46 -24.33
CA ALA A 200 5.68 -5.67 -23.57
C ALA A 200 6.74 -6.54 -24.27
N TYR A 201 7.95 -6.01 -24.44
CA TYR A 201 9.06 -6.69 -25.10
C TYR A 201 9.43 -8.07 -24.50
N PRO A 202 9.39 -8.31 -23.17
CA PRO A 202 9.64 -9.64 -22.60
C PRO A 202 8.68 -10.71 -23.11
N VAL A 203 7.42 -10.33 -23.36
CA VAL A 203 6.39 -11.23 -23.90
C VAL A 203 6.73 -11.60 -25.34
N LEU A 204 7.29 -10.66 -26.11
CA LEU A 204 7.76 -10.89 -27.48
C LEU A 204 8.96 -11.83 -27.49
N ALA A 205 9.94 -11.56 -26.61
CA ALA A 205 11.12 -12.40 -26.44
C ALA A 205 10.73 -13.83 -26.04
N LEU A 206 9.78 -13.99 -25.11
CA LEU A 206 9.23 -15.29 -24.70
C LEU A 206 8.53 -16.00 -25.87
N MET A 207 7.68 -15.29 -26.63
CA MET A 207 6.98 -15.85 -27.78
C MET A 207 7.98 -16.38 -28.84
N ILE A 208 9.02 -15.62 -29.15
CA ILE A 208 10.08 -16.02 -30.09
C ILE A 208 10.91 -17.19 -29.51
N PHE A 209 11.28 -17.14 -28.23
CA PHE A 209 11.99 -18.22 -27.55
C PHE A 209 11.23 -19.55 -27.63
N LEU A 210 9.94 -19.54 -27.30
CA LEU A 210 9.09 -20.73 -27.38
C LEU A 210 8.97 -21.24 -28.82
N TRP A 211 8.82 -20.34 -29.80
CA TRP A 211 8.78 -20.72 -31.21
C TRP A 211 10.04 -21.48 -31.64
N TYR A 212 11.23 -20.95 -31.32
CA TYR A 212 12.50 -21.62 -31.62
C TYR A 212 12.72 -22.90 -30.81
N GLY A 213 12.31 -22.90 -29.54
CA GLY A 213 12.40 -24.06 -28.65
C GLY A 213 11.58 -25.24 -29.16
N PHE A 214 10.36 -25.01 -29.64
CA PHE A 214 9.48 -26.10 -30.08
C PHE A 214 9.65 -26.50 -31.55
N THR A 215 10.00 -25.57 -32.44
CA THR A 215 10.14 -25.90 -33.87
C THR A 215 11.54 -26.41 -34.22
N GLN A 216 12.58 -25.87 -33.59
CA GLN A 216 13.98 -26.17 -33.90
C GLN A 216 14.69 -26.94 -32.77
N TYR A 217 14.03 -27.16 -31.62
CA TYR A 217 14.63 -27.77 -30.42
C TYR A 217 15.84 -26.98 -29.88
N LEU A 218 15.94 -25.69 -30.23
CA LEU A 218 17.07 -24.81 -29.94
C LEU A 218 16.91 -24.07 -28.60
N TRP A 219 16.74 -24.80 -27.50
CA TRP A 219 16.58 -24.19 -26.17
C TRP A 219 17.84 -23.46 -25.68
N HIS A 220 19.01 -24.00 -26.00
CA HIS A 220 20.30 -23.52 -25.48
C HIS A 220 20.90 -22.29 -26.19
N PRO A 221 20.69 -22.03 -27.49
CA PRO A 221 21.08 -20.73 -28.06
C PRO A 221 19.96 -19.70 -27.97
N ALA A 222 18.69 -20.11 -27.89
CA ALA A 222 17.57 -19.18 -27.93
C ALA A 222 17.45 -18.29 -26.68
N TRP A 223 17.95 -18.71 -25.51
CA TRP A 223 17.87 -17.88 -24.29
C TRP A 223 18.61 -16.54 -24.41
N ILE A 224 19.54 -16.42 -25.36
CA ILE A 224 20.24 -15.17 -25.66
C ILE A 224 19.24 -14.03 -25.97
N ILE A 225 18.05 -14.35 -26.47
CA ILE A 225 16.99 -13.36 -26.69
C ILE A 225 16.52 -12.66 -25.41
N PHE A 226 16.67 -13.27 -24.23
CA PHE A 226 16.34 -12.58 -22.98
C PHE A 226 17.35 -11.48 -22.64
N LEU A 227 18.58 -11.57 -23.16
CA LEU A 227 19.58 -10.51 -22.98
C LEU A 227 19.26 -9.25 -23.80
N THR A 228 18.40 -9.35 -24.82
CA THR A 228 17.96 -8.15 -25.55
C THR A 228 16.91 -7.36 -24.77
N VAL A 229 16.31 -7.92 -23.71
CA VAL A 229 15.29 -7.25 -22.90
C VAL A 229 15.85 -6.01 -22.20
N PRO A 230 16.96 -6.07 -21.43
CA PRO A 230 17.56 -4.87 -20.85
C PRO A 230 18.01 -3.86 -21.91
N CYS A 231 18.60 -4.33 -23.01
CA CYS A 231 19.04 -3.45 -24.10
C CYS A 231 17.87 -2.70 -24.75
N TYR A 232 16.75 -3.39 -24.99
CA TYR A 232 15.53 -2.79 -25.52
C TYR A 232 15.04 -1.66 -24.62
N TYR A 233 14.89 -1.93 -23.32
CA TYR A 233 14.39 -0.92 -22.38
C TYR A 233 15.35 0.25 -22.19
N ALA A 234 16.67 0.01 -22.23
CA ALA A 234 17.66 1.08 -22.22
C ALA A 234 17.50 2.03 -23.43
N ILE A 235 17.34 1.47 -24.63
CA ILE A 235 17.13 2.24 -25.86
C ILE A 235 15.76 2.92 -25.86
N ALA A 236 14.71 2.20 -25.48
CA ALA A 236 13.35 2.72 -25.44
C ALA A 236 13.23 3.89 -24.46
N HIS A 237 13.83 3.76 -23.27
CA HIS A 237 13.90 4.83 -22.29
C HIS A 237 14.68 6.04 -22.82
N TYR A 238 15.82 5.82 -23.48
CA TYR A 238 16.60 6.90 -24.10
C TYR A 238 15.81 7.67 -25.17
N ILE A 239 15.09 6.96 -26.06
CA ILE A 239 14.28 7.57 -27.11
C ILE A 239 13.08 8.33 -26.52
N ASP A 240 12.39 7.73 -25.55
CA ASP A 240 11.25 8.35 -24.89
C ASP A 240 11.66 9.62 -24.12
N HIS A 241 12.82 9.58 -23.46
CA HIS A 241 13.39 10.76 -22.81
C HIS A 241 13.68 11.85 -23.86
N ARG A 242 14.32 11.54 -24.99
CA ARG A 242 14.62 12.54 -26.04
C ARG A 242 13.38 13.21 -26.63
N LYS A 243 12.28 12.47 -26.80
CA LYS A 243 11.01 13.02 -27.34
C LYS A 243 10.30 13.98 -26.39
N ASN A 244 10.57 13.91 -25.08
CA ASN A 244 9.97 14.82 -24.10
C ASN A 244 10.66 16.20 -24.05
N PHE A 245 11.84 16.35 -24.65
CA PHE A 245 12.63 17.61 -24.67
C PHE A 245 12.71 18.27 -26.05
N SER A 246 11.96 17.79 -27.05
CA SER A 246 11.87 18.36 -28.40
C SER A 246 10.46 18.82 -28.72
#